data_AF-A0A6L6QA92-F1
#
_entry.id   AF-A0A6L6QA92-F1
#
_cell.length_a   1.000
_cell.length_b   1.000
_cell.length_c   1.000
_cell.angle_alpha   90.00
_cell.angle_beta   90.00
_cell.angle_gamma   90.00
#
_symmetry.space_group_name_H-M   'P 1'
#
loop_
_entity.id
_entity.type
_entity.pdbx_description
1 polymer ?
#
loop_
_entity_poly.entity_id
_entity_poly.type
_entity_poly.pdbx_seq_one_letter_code
_entity_poly.pdbx_strand_id
1 'polypeptide(L)'
;MLHKEEWMEIHVLKAQGLSERRIAKQLGISRNTVARYLDAPEAPRYKLREARPTKLDPFKAYIEQRIAEARPDWIPAPAMLRELRGLGYGGQVRQLQDFMRLHKAAPKPDPVVRFETAPGQQMQCDFVVFRRGRDPLYAFTATLGYSRWRWVRFTSDETAATLVACHHALFDALGGVPKEVLYDNAKSVVIKRDGYGEGQHRWNDDFLDMAKLYGFMPRLCRPYRARTKGKVERFHRYLRGNFYVPLDSRMKASGLIVDVATANAEVGKWLRDVANRRVHPLTGHAPKTLFEHTEKALLQPLPDYVPRCEPIQPTAPSARQRHHSFQHPLSVYQQILTEVAA
;
A
#
# COMPACT_ATOMS: atom_id res chain seq x y z
N MET A 1 -1.21 -39.98 12.13
CA MET A 1 -1.32 -41.29 11.45
C MET A 1 -0.03 -41.47 10.68
N LEU A 2 0.59 -42.65 10.76
CA LEU A 2 1.88 -42.94 10.14
C LEU A 2 1.74 -42.95 8.61
N HIS A 3 2.72 -42.39 7.91
CA HIS A 3 2.83 -42.42 6.46
C HIS A 3 3.15 -43.85 5.96
N LYS A 4 2.94 -44.10 4.66
CA LYS A 4 3.19 -45.41 4.04
C LYS A 4 4.64 -45.89 4.24
N GLU A 5 5.59 -44.96 4.28
CA GLU A 5 7.01 -45.20 4.55
C GLU A 5 7.23 -45.75 5.96
N GLU A 6 6.65 -45.09 6.96
CA GLU A 6 6.77 -45.49 8.36
C GLU A 6 6.05 -46.83 8.64
N TRP A 7 4.97 -47.14 7.91
CA TRP A 7 4.32 -48.47 7.95
C TRP A 7 5.23 -49.58 7.39
N MET A 8 5.88 -49.33 6.25
CA MET A 8 6.81 -50.27 5.65
C MET A 8 8.02 -50.51 6.57
N GLU A 9 8.54 -49.46 7.19
CA GLU A 9 9.68 -49.53 8.12
C GLU A 9 9.36 -50.37 9.37
N ILE A 10 8.14 -50.28 9.91
CA ILE A 10 7.68 -51.15 11.01
C ILE A 10 7.71 -52.64 10.62
N HIS A 11 7.22 -52.98 9.44
CA HIS A 11 7.18 -54.37 8.94
C HIS A 11 8.58 -54.91 8.62
N VAL A 12 9.44 -54.09 8.01
CA VAL A 12 10.83 -54.45 7.74
C VAL A 12 11.62 -54.70 9.03
N LEU A 13 11.50 -53.82 10.03
CA LEU A 13 12.19 -53.99 11.31
C LEU A 13 11.67 -55.22 12.09
N LYS A 14 10.38 -55.55 11.97
CA LYS A 14 9.82 -56.78 12.56
C LYS A 14 10.34 -58.03 11.84
N ALA A 15 10.44 -58.02 10.51
CA ALA A 15 11.03 -59.11 9.73
C ALA A 15 12.53 -59.31 10.01
N GLN A 16 13.24 -58.25 10.37
CA GLN A 16 14.63 -58.29 10.85
C GLN A 16 14.77 -58.81 12.29
N GLY A 17 13.67 -59.24 12.94
CA GLY A 17 13.69 -59.85 14.26
C GLY A 17 13.71 -58.87 15.44
N LEU A 18 13.50 -57.57 15.21
CA LEU A 18 13.43 -56.61 16.31
C LEU A 18 12.12 -56.76 17.10
N SER A 19 12.22 -56.60 18.43
CA SER A 19 11.05 -56.57 19.30
C SER A 19 10.26 -55.26 19.12
N GLU A 20 8.94 -55.32 19.29
CA GLU A 20 8.05 -54.15 19.14
C GLU A 20 8.47 -52.96 20.03
N ARG A 21 9.03 -53.23 21.20
CA ARG A 21 9.55 -52.21 22.11
C ARG A 21 10.77 -51.49 21.53
N ARG A 22 11.62 -52.20 20.79
CA ARG A 22 12.80 -51.64 20.13
C ARG A 22 12.41 -50.85 18.89
N ILE A 23 11.47 -51.36 18.11
CA ILE A 23 10.87 -50.66 16.95
C ILE A 23 10.22 -49.34 17.39
N ALA A 24 9.42 -49.37 18.46
CA ALA A 24 8.79 -48.18 19.05
C ALA A 24 9.82 -47.11 19.45
N LYS A 25 10.93 -47.52 20.07
CA LYS A 25 12.01 -46.62 20.49
C LYS A 25 12.77 -46.03 19.30
N GLN A 26 12.99 -46.82 18.26
CA GLN A 26 13.73 -46.40 17.06
C GLN A 26 12.94 -45.42 16.19
N LEU A 27 11.63 -45.66 16.04
CA LEU A 27 10.74 -44.83 15.22
C LEU A 27 10.05 -43.70 16.01
N GLY A 28 10.29 -43.59 17.32
CA GLY A 28 9.70 -42.55 18.17
C GLY A 28 8.17 -42.65 18.32
N ILE A 29 7.59 -43.84 18.11
CA ILE A 29 6.14 -44.08 18.16
C ILE A 29 5.75 -44.98 19.33
N SER A 30 4.49 -44.90 19.77
CA SER A 30 4.02 -45.75 20.88
C SER A 30 4.02 -47.24 20.50
N ARG A 31 4.32 -48.11 21.48
CA ARG A 31 4.24 -49.58 21.30
C ARG A 31 2.87 -50.04 20.80
N ASN A 32 1.80 -49.43 21.32
CA ASN A 32 0.42 -49.74 20.89
C ASN A 32 0.20 -49.38 19.41
N THR A 33 0.90 -48.37 18.90
CA THR A 33 0.87 -48.00 17.48
C THR A 33 1.62 -49.03 16.64
N VAL A 34 2.81 -49.48 17.06
CA VAL A 34 3.56 -50.55 16.40
C VAL A 34 2.74 -51.83 16.31
N ALA A 35 2.18 -52.30 17.43
CA ALA A 35 1.34 -53.51 17.47
C ALA A 35 0.13 -53.40 16.53
N ARG A 36 -0.58 -52.26 16.56
CA ARG A 36 -1.74 -52.01 15.68
C ARG A 36 -1.39 -52.03 14.19
N TYR A 37 -0.19 -51.56 13.81
CA TYR A 37 0.22 -51.51 12.40
C TYR A 37 0.84 -52.81 11.89
N LEU A 38 1.37 -53.65 12.77
CA LEU A 38 1.79 -55.01 12.45
C LEU A 38 0.60 -55.95 12.22
N ASP A 39 -0.49 -55.75 12.96
CA ASP A 39 -1.74 -56.52 12.82
C ASP A 39 -2.58 -56.07 11.62
N ALA A 40 -2.30 -54.88 11.05
CA ALA A 40 -3.00 -54.36 9.90
C ALA A 40 -2.48 -54.98 8.58
N PRO A 41 -3.31 -55.70 7.81
CA PRO A 41 -2.90 -56.38 6.58
C PRO A 41 -2.64 -55.44 5.39
N GLU A 42 -3.10 -54.19 5.46
CA GLU A 42 -2.86 -53.17 4.42
C GLU A 42 -2.27 -51.89 5.01
N ALA A 43 -1.47 -51.21 4.19
CA ALA A 43 -0.96 -49.88 4.51
C ALA A 43 -2.11 -48.89 4.79
N PRO A 44 -1.96 -47.96 5.75
CA PRO A 44 -3.00 -46.98 6.08
C PRO A 44 -3.31 -46.10 4.86
N ARG A 45 -4.44 -46.35 4.21
CA ARG A 45 -4.99 -45.44 3.19
C ARG A 45 -5.63 -44.24 3.89
N TYR A 46 -5.26 -43.05 3.46
CA TYR A 46 -5.93 -41.82 3.88
C TYR A 46 -7.38 -41.86 3.40
N LYS A 47 -8.31 -42.13 4.32
CA LYS A 47 -9.74 -41.92 4.06
C LYS A 47 -10.01 -40.44 4.30
N LEU A 48 -10.29 -39.71 3.21
CA LEU A 48 -10.86 -38.37 3.30
C LEU A 48 -12.14 -38.50 4.14
N ARG A 49 -12.22 -37.79 5.28
CA ARG A 49 -13.45 -37.80 6.09
C ARG A 49 -14.59 -37.34 5.19
N GLU A 50 -15.64 -38.14 5.11
CA GLU A 50 -16.87 -37.75 4.43
C GLU A 50 -17.33 -36.40 4.98
N ALA A 51 -17.66 -35.48 4.07
CA ALA A 51 -18.07 -34.15 4.44
C ALA A 51 -19.31 -34.24 5.33
N ARG A 52 -19.19 -33.79 6.59
CA ARG A 52 -20.32 -33.78 7.51
C ARG A 52 -21.44 -32.92 6.93
N PRO A 53 -22.71 -33.35 7.05
CA PRO A 53 -23.83 -32.56 6.57
C PRO A 53 -23.83 -31.20 7.29
N THR A 54 -23.88 -30.13 6.50
CA THR A 54 -23.89 -28.76 6.99
C THR A 54 -25.31 -28.22 6.98
N LYS A 55 -25.59 -27.22 7.85
CA LYS A 55 -26.88 -26.51 7.87
C LYS A 55 -27.22 -25.81 6.54
N LEU A 56 -26.25 -25.67 5.63
CA LEU A 56 -26.43 -25.10 4.31
C LEU A 56 -26.93 -26.12 3.28
N ASP A 57 -26.75 -27.42 3.52
CA ASP A 57 -27.04 -28.47 2.53
C ASP A 57 -28.47 -28.43 1.98
N PRO A 58 -29.53 -28.21 2.79
CA PRO A 58 -30.89 -28.12 2.28
C PRO A 58 -31.14 -26.92 1.34
N PHE A 59 -30.27 -25.91 1.41
CA PHE A 59 -30.42 -24.64 0.69
C PHE A 59 -29.49 -24.52 -0.53
N LYS A 60 -28.59 -25.50 -0.74
CA LYS A 60 -27.61 -25.45 -1.83
C LYS A 60 -28.25 -25.37 -3.21
N ALA A 61 -29.27 -26.20 -3.47
CA ALA A 61 -29.99 -26.21 -4.74
C ALA A 61 -30.65 -24.84 -5.03
N TYR A 62 -31.23 -24.22 -4.01
CA TYR A 62 -31.81 -22.88 -4.14
C TYR A 62 -30.74 -21.81 -4.45
N ILE A 63 -29.59 -21.86 -3.78
CA ILE A 63 -28.48 -20.93 -4.02
C ILE A 63 -27.95 -21.08 -5.44
N GLU A 64 -27.77 -22.30 -5.92
CA GLU A 64 -27.31 -22.60 -7.29
C GLU A 64 -28.27 -22.06 -8.34
N GLN A 65 -29.57 -22.30 -8.15
CA GLN A 65 -30.62 -21.79 -9.03
C GLN A 65 -30.62 -20.26 -9.06
N ARG A 66 -30.60 -19.60 -7.89
CA ARG A 66 -30.59 -18.13 -7.80
C ARG A 66 -29.33 -17.51 -8.42
N ILE A 67 -28.17 -18.17 -8.28
CA ILE A 67 -26.93 -17.74 -8.94
C ILE A 67 -27.05 -17.90 -10.47
N ALA A 68 -27.72 -18.94 -10.97
CA ALA A 68 -27.93 -19.15 -12.39
C ALA A 68 -28.89 -18.10 -12.99
N GLU A 69 -30.00 -17.82 -12.31
CA GLU A 69 -30.99 -16.79 -12.70
C GLU A 69 -30.40 -15.37 -12.72
N ALA A 70 -29.45 -15.08 -11.82
CA ALA A 70 -28.83 -13.76 -11.73
C ALA A 70 -27.81 -13.49 -12.83
N ARG A 71 -27.39 -14.49 -13.64
CA ARG A 71 -26.37 -14.28 -14.66
C ARG A 71 -26.88 -13.29 -15.73
N PRO A 72 -26.06 -12.30 -16.13
CA PRO A 72 -24.60 -12.19 -15.92
C PRO A 72 -24.16 -11.51 -14.61
N ASP A 73 -25.09 -10.99 -13.82
CA ASP A 73 -24.82 -10.27 -12.58
C ASP A 73 -24.58 -11.21 -11.38
N TRP A 74 -24.02 -10.67 -10.30
CA TRP A 74 -23.65 -11.43 -9.11
C TRP A 74 -24.38 -10.96 -7.86
N ILE A 75 -25.12 -11.86 -7.21
CA ILE A 75 -25.84 -11.57 -5.96
C ILE A 75 -24.82 -11.48 -4.80
N PRO A 76 -24.74 -10.35 -4.06
CA PRO A 76 -23.92 -10.26 -2.87
C PRO A 76 -24.38 -11.21 -1.76
N ALA A 77 -23.43 -11.83 -1.04
CA ALA A 77 -23.74 -12.78 0.03
C ALA A 77 -24.70 -12.25 1.13
N PRO A 78 -24.68 -10.96 1.53
CA PRO A 78 -25.68 -10.43 2.46
C PRO A 78 -27.12 -10.44 1.92
N ALA A 79 -27.31 -10.23 0.62
CA ALA A 79 -28.63 -10.26 -0.02
C ALA A 79 -29.16 -11.70 -0.08
N MET A 80 -28.31 -12.64 -0.52
CA MET A 80 -28.61 -14.08 -0.52
C MET A 80 -28.93 -14.59 0.89
N LEU A 81 -28.21 -14.12 1.92
CA LEU A 81 -28.48 -14.50 3.31
C LEU A 81 -29.87 -14.04 3.78
N ARG A 82 -30.34 -12.86 3.32
CA ARG A 82 -31.67 -12.35 3.68
C ARG A 82 -32.78 -13.21 3.08
N GLU A 83 -32.63 -13.62 1.82
CA GLU A 83 -33.55 -14.56 1.14
C GLU A 83 -33.56 -15.91 1.87
N LEU A 84 -32.38 -16.47 2.18
CA LEU A 84 -32.25 -17.74 2.88
C LEU A 84 -32.82 -17.71 4.30
N ARG A 85 -32.67 -16.60 5.03
CA ARG A 85 -33.29 -16.45 6.36
C ARG A 85 -34.82 -16.48 6.29
N GLY A 86 -35.40 -15.92 5.23
CA GLY A 86 -36.85 -16.02 4.96
C GLY A 86 -37.31 -17.47 4.70
N LEU A 87 -36.41 -18.31 4.19
CA LEU A 87 -36.64 -19.74 3.96
C LEU A 87 -36.26 -20.62 5.17
N GLY A 88 -35.90 -20.02 6.32
CA GLY A 88 -35.58 -20.75 7.55
C GLY A 88 -34.10 -21.09 7.75
N TYR A 89 -33.18 -20.48 7.00
CA TYR A 89 -31.75 -20.71 7.21
C TYR A 89 -31.21 -20.04 8.50
N GLY A 90 -30.84 -20.88 9.47
CA GLY A 90 -30.25 -20.46 10.75
C GLY A 90 -28.72 -20.60 10.84
N GLY A 91 -28.02 -20.70 9.71
CA GLY A 91 -26.56 -20.91 9.66
C GLY A 91 -25.74 -19.60 9.64
N GLN A 92 -24.41 -19.74 9.68
CA GLN A 92 -23.48 -18.61 9.65
C GLN A 92 -23.24 -18.12 8.21
N VAL A 93 -23.16 -16.80 8.02
CA VAL A 93 -22.88 -16.15 6.72
C VAL A 93 -21.59 -16.65 6.05
N ARG A 94 -20.60 -17.07 6.84
CA ARG A 94 -19.32 -17.56 6.33
C ARG A 94 -19.47 -18.86 5.52
N GLN A 95 -20.34 -19.78 5.96
CA GLN A 95 -20.61 -21.02 5.23
C GLN A 95 -21.26 -20.73 3.86
N LEU A 96 -22.20 -19.78 3.83
CA LEU A 96 -22.81 -19.30 2.59
C LEU A 96 -21.77 -18.65 1.67
N GLN A 97 -20.90 -17.79 2.20
CA GLN A 97 -19.85 -17.13 1.42
C GLN A 97 -18.85 -18.12 0.81
N ASP A 98 -18.45 -19.14 1.56
CA ASP A 98 -17.53 -20.16 1.10
C ASP A 98 -18.16 -21.02 0.00
N PHE A 99 -19.44 -21.37 0.13
CA PHE A 99 -20.20 -22.06 -0.91
C PHE A 99 -20.38 -21.22 -2.17
N MET A 100 -20.85 -19.97 -2.05
CA MET A 100 -21.02 -19.06 -3.20
C MET A 100 -19.72 -18.82 -3.96
N ARG A 101 -18.56 -18.86 -3.28
CA ARG A 101 -17.24 -18.71 -3.91
C ARG A 101 -16.91 -19.83 -4.89
N LEU A 102 -17.37 -21.05 -4.62
CA LEU A 102 -17.17 -22.20 -5.53
C LEU A 102 -17.92 -22.01 -6.86
N HIS A 103 -19.05 -21.31 -6.84
CA HIS A 103 -19.88 -21.04 -8.02
C HIS A 103 -19.53 -19.72 -8.72
N LYS A 104 -18.64 -18.91 -8.12
CA LYS A 104 -18.11 -17.72 -8.77
C LYS A 104 -17.10 -18.19 -9.82
N ALA A 105 -17.40 -17.95 -11.09
CA ALA A 105 -16.43 -18.17 -12.16
C ALA A 105 -15.11 -17.48 -11.75
N ALA A 106 -14.00 -18.22 -11.84
CA ALA A 106 -12.68 -17.62 -11.65
C ALA A 106 -12.64 -16.39 -12.57
N PRO A 107 -12.37 -15.19 -12.04
CA PRO A 107 -12.29 -14.02 -12.89
C PRO A 107 -11.27 -14.37 -13.98
N LYS A 108 -11.69 -14.32 -15.26
CA LYS A 108 -10.73 -14.36 -16.36
C LYS A 108 -9.67 -13.32 -15.99
N PRO A 109 -8.37 -13.69 -15.88
CA PRO A 109 -7.36 -12.67 -15.66
C PRO A 109 -7.51 -11.70 -16.81
N ASP A 110 -8.01 -10.51 -16.52
CA ASP A 110 -8.02 -9.41 -17.46
C ASP A 110 -6.61 -9.39 -18.06
N PRO A 111 -6.43 -9.46 -19.38
CA PRO A 111 -5.12 -9.24 -19.97
C PRO A 111 -4.76 -7.81 -19.59
N VAL A 112 -3.97 -7.68 -18.52
CA VAL A 112 -3.57 -6.38 -18.04
C VAL A 112 -2.55 -5.91 -19.05
N VAL A 113 -3.00 -5.20 -20.08
CA VAL A 113 -2.17 -4.34 -20.92
C VAL A 113 -1.64 -3.25 -19.98
N ARG A 114 -0.59 -3.60 -19.24
CA ARG A 114 0.10 -2.72 -18.30
C ARG A 114 1.00 -1.85 -19.16
N PHE A 115 0.83 -0.53 -19.06
CA PHE A 115 1.74 0.42 -19.70
C PHE A 115 3.13 0.26 -19.08
N GLU A 116 3.96 -0.52 -19.76
CA GLU A 116 5.41 -0.51 -19.56
C GLU A 116 5.96 0.70 -20.30
N THR A 117 6.65 1.55 -19.56
CA THR A 117 7.28 2.76 -20.09
C THR A 117 8.74 2.43 -20.35
N ALA A 118 9.31 3.00 -21.42
CA ALA A 118 10.74 2.88 -21.67
C ALA A 118 11.57 3.41 -20.46
N PRO A 119 12.82 2.95 -20.28
CA PRO A 119 13.67 3.45 -19.22
C PRO A 119 13.85 4.98 -19.33
N GLY A 120 13.73 5.68 -18.21
CA GLY A 120 13.91 7.14 -18.14
C GLY A 120 12.75 7.94 -18.74
N GLN A 121 11.74 7.28 -19.31
CA GLN A 121 10.62 7.95 -19.96
C GLN A 121 9.68 8.61 -18.96
N GLN A 122 9.27 7.89 -17.92
CA GLN A 122 8.18 8.35 -17.05
C GLN A 122 8.41 7.98 -15.58
N MET A 123 8.14 8.93 -14.70
CA MET A 123 8.02 8.73 -13.26
C MET A 123 6.60 9.04 -12.81
N GLN A 124 6.12 8.36 -11.76
CA GLN A 124 4.85 8.67 -11.12
C GLN A 124 5.11 9.23 -9.72
N CYS A 125 4.55 10.41 -9.44
CA CYS A 125 4.69 11.11 -8.17
C CYS A 125 3.32 11.32 -7.50
N ASP A 126 3.27 11.21 -6.19
CA ASP A 126 2.04 11.41 -5.41
C ASP A 126 2.32 11.78 -3.95
N PHE A 127 1.36 12.46 -3.31
CA PHE A 127 1.35 12.74 -1.88
C PHE A 127 0.43 11.77 -1.13
N VAL A 128 0.96 11.19 -0.06
CA VAL A 128 0.26 10.21 0.77
C VAL A 128 0.08 10.76 2.17
N VAL A 129 -1.16 10.80 2.64
CA VAL A 129 -1.47 11.27 4.00
C VAL A 129 -1.33 10.12 5.00
N PHE A 130 -0.45 10.24 5.99
CA PHE A 130 -0.31 9.28 7.10
C PHE A 130 -1.08 9.72 8.34
N ARG A 131 -0.99 11.00 8.69
CA ARG A 131 -1.66 11.59 9.85
C ARG A 131 -2.09 13.02 9.53
N ARG A 132 -3.28 13.40 9.96
CA ARG A 132 -3.80 14.78 9.93
C ARG A 132 -3.99 15.26 11.37
N GLY A 133 -4.11 16.57 11.58
CA GLY A 133 -4.37 17.17 12.89
C GLY A 133 -3.21 18.03 13.36
N ARG A 134 -2.92 17.99 14.67
CA ARG A 134 -1.89 18.81 15.32
C ARG A 134 -0.47 18.54 14.79
N ASP A 135 -0.17 17.27 14.54
CA ASP A 135 1.13 16.81 14.03
C ASP A 135 0.96 16.10 12.69
N PRO A 136 0.68 16.83 11.60
CA PRO A 136 0.44 16.23 10.31
C PRO A 136 1.68 15.52 9.77
N LEU A 137 1.46 14.42 9.07
CA LEU A 137 2.51 13.64 8.43
C LEU A 137 2.04 13.21 7.05
N TYR A 138 2.71 13.75 6.04
CA TYR A 138 2.53 13.42 4.64
C TYR A 138 3.80 12.75 4.12
N ALA A 139 3.69 12.03 3.00
CA ALA A 139 4.85 11.52 2.29
C ALA A 139 4.71 11.83 0.80
N PHE A 140 5.67 12.57 0.27
CA PHE A 140 5.90 12.64 -1.16
C PHE A 140 6.54 11.31 -1.61
N THR A 141 5.93 10.67 -2.59
CA THR A 141 6.35 9.37 -3.13
C THR A 141 6.64 9.51 -4.62
N ALA A 142 7.75 8.93 -5.06
CA ALA A 142 8.16 8.92 -6.46
C ALA A 142 8.49 7.47 -6.86
N THR A 143 8.02 7.04 -8.03
CA THR A 143 8.27 5.69 -8.56
C THR A 143 8.56 5.75 -10.05
N LEU A 144 9.73 5.26 -10.47
CA LEU A 144 10.08 5.13 -11.88
C LEU A 144 9.18 4.10 -12.58
N GLY A 145 8.77 4.41 -13.81
CA GLY A 145 7.83 3.60 -14.57
C GLY A 145 8.40 2.27 -15.07
N TYR A 146 9.71 2.23 -15.34
CA TYR A 146 10.46 1.06 -15.83
C TYR A 146 11.01 0.22 -14.66
N SER A 147 12.10 0.66 -14.01
CA SER A 147 12.78 -0.10 -12.94
C SER A 147 11.95 -0.31 -11.69
N ARG A 148 10.92 0.51 -11.49
CA ARG A 148 10.15 0.61 -10.23
C ARG A 148 11.00 1.07 -9.06
N TRP A 149 12.13 1.71 -9.33
CA TRP A 149 12.90 2.37 -8.30
C TRP A 149 12.04 3.43 -7.61
N ARG A 150 12.08 3.43 -6.27
CA ARG A 150 11.24 4.31 -5.46
C ARG A 150 12.07 5.25 -4.62
N TRP A 151 11.51 6.42 -4.41
CA TRP A 151 11.99 7.42 -3.47
C TRP A 151 10.83 8.01 -2.67
N VAL A 152 11.09 8.35 -1.42
CA VAL A 152 10.08 8.86 -0.49
C VAL A 152 10.70 9.93 0.39
N ARG A 153 9.96 11.02 0.59
CA ARG A 153 10.27 12.05 1.59
C ARG A 153 9.02 12.41 2.38
N PHE A 154 9.13 12.34 3.70
CA PHE A 154 8.08 12.76 4.62
C PHE A 154 8.11 14.27 4.82
N THR A 155 6.92 14.87 4.96
CA THR A 155 6.69 16.31 5.08
C THR A 155 5.55 16.60 6.06
N SER A 156 5.49 17.84 6.56
CA SER A 156 4.43 18.35 7.43
C SER A 156 3.21 18.87 6.67
N ASP A 157 3.35 19.13 5.37
CA ASP A 157 2.31 19.67 4.50
C ASP A 157 2.47 19.15 3.06
N GLU A 158 1.49 19.49 2.22
CA GLU A 158 1.44 19.18 0.79
C GLU A 158 1.42 20.45 -0.07
N THR A 159 2.06 21.54 0.38
CA THR A 159 2.08 22.82 -0.36
C THR A 159 2.91 22.71 -1.64
N ALA A 160 2.71 23.66 -2.57
CA ALA A 160 3.50 23.72 -3.81
C ALA A 160 5.01 23.95 -3.54
N ALA A 161 5.35 24.79 -2.55
CA ALA A 161 6.73 24.99 -2.14
C ALA A 161 7.38 23.69 -1.63
N THR A 162 6.65 22.92 -0.81
CA THR A 162 7.09 21.60 -0.35
C THR A 162 7.22 20.59 -1.49
N LEU A 163 6.29 20.62 -2.46
CA LEU A 163 6.38 19.81 -3.68
C LEU A 163 7.67 20.12 -4.45
N VAL A 164 7.99 21.40 -4.65
CA VAL A 164 9.21 21.85 -5.35
C VAL A 164 10.46 21.39 -4.60
N ALA A 165 10.52 21.62 -3.28
CA ALA A 165 11.62 21.15 -2.43
C ALA A 165 11.80 19.62 -2.46
N CYS A 166 10.70 18.85 -2.58
CA CYS A 166 10.76 17.41 -2.74
C CYS A 166 11.37 16.99 -4.09
N HIS A 167 11.05 17.69 -5.19
CA HIS A 167 11.61 17.40 -6.51
C HIS A 167 13.09 17.74 -6.59
N HIS A 168 13.54 18.85 -6.00
CA HIS A 168 14.96 19.16 -5.90
C HIS A 168 15.75 18.00 -5.27
N ALA A 169 15.29 17.53 -4.10
CA ALA A 169 15.95 16.43 -3.40
C ALA A 169 15.79 15.07 -4.12
N LEU A 170 14.67 14.86 -4.81
CA LEU A 170 14.44 13.68 -5.62
C LEU A 170 15.43 13.60 -6.78
N PHE A 171 15.57 14.66 -7.58
CA PHE A 171 16.44 14.66 -8.75
C PHE A 171 17.91 14.62 -8.38
N ASP A 172 18.29 15.26 -7.26
CA ASP A 172 19.62 15.12 -6.67
C ASP A 172 19.90 13.66 -6.28
N ALA A 173 18.97 13.00 -5.58
CA ALA A 173 19.10 11.58 -5.22
C ALA A 173 19.07 10.63 -6.43
N LEU A 174 18.36 11.01 -7.50
CA LEU A 174 18.28 10.23 -8.74
C LEU A 174 19.54 10.40 -9.60
N GLY A 175 20.22 11.54 -9.48
CA GLY A 175 21.37 11.91 -10.32
C GLY A 175 20.99 12.15 -11.78
N GLY A 176 19.74 12.57 -12.04
CA GLY A 176 19.19 12.80 -13.37
C GLY A 176 17.69 13.07 -13.32
N VAL A 177 17.07 13.32 -14.47
CA VAL A 177 15.65 13.70 -14.59
C VAL A 177 14.93 12.82 -15.64
N PRO A 178 13.76 12.24 -15.33
CA PRO A 178 12.95 11.54 -16.32
C PRO A 178 12.32 12.52 -17.33
N LYS A 179 11.93 12.04 -18.51
CA LYS A 179 11.31 12.90 -19.55
C LYS A 179 9.92 13.39 -19.14
N GLU A 180 9.14 12.54 -18.49
CA GLU A 180 7.78 12.86 -18.04
C GLU A 180 7.60 12.54 -16.55
N VAL A 181 6.89 13.41 -15.83
CA VAL A 181 6.45 13.14 -14.46
C VAL A 181 4.94 13.19 -14.40
N LEU A 182 4.34 12.07 -14.03
CA LEU A 182 2.91 11.86 -13.94
C LEU A 182 2.45 12.10 -12.50
N TYR A 183 1.50 13.01 -12.31
CA TYR A 183 0.89 13.30 -11.02
C TYR A 183 -0.54 12.77 -10.96
N ASP A 184 -0.90 12.18 -9.83
CA ASP A 184 -2.30 12.03 -9.47
C ASP A 184 -2.81 13.37 -8.90
N ASN A 185 -4.12 13.58 -9.03
CA ASN A 185 -4.77 14.87 -8.93
C ASN A 185 -4.62 15.56 -7.57
N ALA A 186 -3.48 16.18 -7.32
CA ALA A 186 -3.21 16.96 -6.13
C ALA A 186 -3.42 18.44 -6.46
N LYS A 187 -4.24 19.12 -5.65
CA LYS A 187 -4.43 20.58 -5.68
C LYS A 187 -3.10 21.35 -5.54
N SER A 188 -2.04 20.68 -5.08
CA SER A 188 -0.67 21.20 -4.96
C SER A 188 0.02 21.38 -6.31
N VAL A 189 -0.37 20.62 -7.33
CA VAL A 189 0.16 20.69 -8.70
C VAL A 189 -0.71 21.58 -9.58
N VAL A 190 -2.03 21.61 -9.32
CA VAL A 190 -3.04 22.32 -10.11
C VAL A 190 -3.86 23.26 -9.22
N ILE A 191 -3.71 24.57 -9.43
CA ILE A 191 -4.43 25.64 -8.74
C ILE A 191 -5.93 25.62 -9.10
N LYS A 192 -6.28 25.37 -10.37
CA LYS A 192 -7.66 25.17 -10.85
C LYS A 192 -7.69 24.22 -12.05
N ARG A 193 -8.65 23.30 -12.07
CA ARG A 193 -8.99 22.50 -13.27
C ARG A 193 -9.89 23.31 -14.18
N ASP A 194 -9.72 23.14 -15.49
CA ASP A 194 -10.53 23.75 -16.56
C ASP A 194 -10.72 25.27 -16.38
N GLY A 195 -9.63 25.97 -16.08
CA GLY A 195 -9.67 27.42 -15.88
C GLY A 195 -9.96 28.20 -17.17
N TYR A 196 -9.67 27.58 -18.32
CA TYR A 196 -9.79 28.17 -19.66
C TYR A 196 -10.34 27.18 -20.72
N GLY A 197 -10.84 26.01 -20.30
CA GLY A 197 -11.39 24.96 -21.19
C GLY A 197 -10.90 23.54 -20.85
N GLU A 198 -11.49 22.53 -21.51
CA GLU A 198 -11.20 21.11 -21.30
C GLU A 198 -9.70 20.81 -21.51
N GLY A 199 -9.00 20.43 -20.43
CA GLY A 199 -7.55 20.15 -20.47
C GLY A 199 -6.63 21.35 -20.27
N GLN A 200 -7.18 22.55 -20.08
CA GLN A 200 -6.42 23.75 -19.71
C GLN A 200 -6.41 23.94 -18.20
N HIS A 201 -5.51 23.19 -17.55
CA HIS A 201 -5.29 23.26 -16.10
C HIS A 201 -4.42 24.48 -15.76
N ARG A 202 -4.81 25.24 -14.73
CA ARG A 202 -3.95 26.28 -14.16
C ARG A 202 -2.95 25.60 -13.22
N TRP A 203 -1.74 25.38 -13.71
CA TRP A 203 -0.63 24.86 -12.93
C TRP A 203 -0.13 25.92 -11.95
N ASN A 204 0.64 25.50 -10.95
CA ASN A 204 1.38 26.43 -10.11
C ASN A 204 2.61 26.96 -10.88
N ASP A 205 2.80 28.28 -10.90
CA ASP A 205 3.87 28.93 -11.67
C ASP A 205 5.27 28.49 -11.19
N ASP A 206 5.50 28.43 -9.88
CA ASP A 206 6.76 27.93 -9.29
C ASP A 206 7.03 26.47 -9.70
N PHE A 207 5.97 25.66 -9.81
CA PHE A 207 6.08 24.28 -10.27
C PHE A 207 6.44 24.18 -11.77
N LEU A 208 5.85 25.04 -12.61
CA LEU A 208 6.17 25.10 -14.03
C LEU A 208 7.60 25.60 -14.26
N ASP A 209 8.05 26.59 -13.49
CA ASP A 209 9.43 27.10 -13.55
C ASP A 209 10.43 26.02 -13.16
N MET A 210 10.13 25.24 -12.11
CA MET A 210 10.92 24.07 -11.74
C MET A 210 10.91 23.00 -12.85
N ALA A 211 9.75 22.72 -13.45
CA ALA A 211 9.65 21.75 -14.54
C ALA A 211 10.49 22.16 -15.76
N LYS A 212 10.50 23.47 -16.08
CA LYS A 212 11.34 24.06 -17.12
C LYS A 212 12.82 23.99 -16.77
N LEU A 213 13.19 24.29 -15.52
CA LEU A 213 14.57 24.23 -15.03
C LEU A 213 15.16 22.81 -15.18
N TYR A 214 14.41 21.79 -14.77
CA TYR A 214 14.85 20.40 -14.84
C TYR A 214 14.58 19.73 -16.20
N GLY A 215 13.81 20.37 -17.08
CA GLY A 215 13.52 19.85 -18.42
C GLY A 215 12.60 18.63 -18.45
N PHE A 216 11.65 18.50 -17.51
CA PHE A 216 10.66 17.41 -17.54
C PHE A 216 9.26 17.91 -17.92
N MET A 217 8.48 17.05 -18.57
CA MET A 217 7.10 17.35 -18.92
C MET A 217 6.13 16.88 -17.82
N PRO A 218 5.43 17.79 -17.12
CA PRO A 218 4.40 17.39 -16.17
C PRO A 218 3.17 16.86 -16.90
N ARG A 219 2.66 15.71 -16.44
CA ARG A 219 1.44 15.08 -16.97
C ARG A 219 0.47 14.84 -15.82
N LEU A 220 -0.82 15.07 -16.08
CA LEU A 220 -1.88 14.65 -15.17
C LEU A 220 -2.47 13.33 -15.62
N CYS A 221 -2.83 12.49 -14.65
CA CYS A 221 -3.67 11.33 -14.92
C CYS A 221 -5.03 11.79 -15.47
N ARG A 222 -5.41 11.29 -16.65
CA ARG A 222 -6.77 11.50 -17.19
C ARG A 222 -7.80 10.84 -16.25
N PRO A 223 -8.91 11.53 -15.93
CA PRO A 223 -10.04 10.91 -15.22
C PRO A 223 -10.48 9.62 -15.93
N TYR A 224 -10.91 8.60 -15.18
CA TYR A 224 -11.37 7.29 -15.68
C TYR A 224 -10.30 6.32 -16.26
N ARG A 225 -8.99 6.64 -16.23
CA ARG A 225 -7.92 5.65 -16.50
C ARG A 225 -7.31 5.07 -15.21
N ALA A 226 -8.10 4.28 -14.48
CA ALA A 226 -7.66 3.59 -13.24
C ALA A 226 -6.43 2.66 -13.44
N ARG A 227 -6.12 2.25 -14.67
CA ARG A 227 -5.05 1.28 -14.98
C ARG A 227 -3.63 1.84 -14.79
N THR A 228 -3.41 3.15 -14.94
CA THR A 228 -2.09 3.80 -14.77
C THR A 228 -1.72 3.97 -13.30
N LYS A 229 -2.72 4.04 -12.41
CA LYS A 229 -2.61 4.35 -10.98
C LYS A 229 -2.17 3.17 -10.10
N GLY A 230 -2.25 1.94 -10.63
CA GLY A 230 -1.97 0.71 -9.85
C GLY A 230 -0.51 0.54 -9.40
N LYS A 231 0.46 1.25 -10.00
CA LYS A 231 1.89 1.19 -9.58
C LYS A 231 2.07 1.87 -8.23
N VAL A 232 1.56 3.10 -8.12
CA VAL A 232 1.68 3.97 -6.95
C VAL A 232 0.78 3.49 -5.81
N GLU A 233 -0.46 3.09 -6.06
CA GLU A 233 -1.35 2.55 -5.01
C GLU A 233 -0.77 1.30 -4.32
N ARG A 234 -0.17 0.39 -5.09
CA ARG A 234 0.50 -0.79 -4.53
C ARG A 234 1.70 -0.38 -3.68
N PHE A 235 2.45 0.61 -4.14
CA PHE A 235 3.58 1.14 -3.38
C PHE A 235 3.13 1.82 -2.08
N HIS A 236 2.05 2.59 -2.09
CA HIS A 236 1.49 3.21 -0.88
C HIS A 236 1.08 2.18 0.16
N ARG A 237 0.41 1.11 -0.27
CA ARG A 237 0.07 -0.01 0.62
C ARG A 237 1.33 -0.66 1.21
N TYR A 238 2.37 -0.83 0.39
CA TYR A 238 3.65 -1.38 0.83
C TYR A 238 4.36 -0.46 1.82
N LEU A 239 4.46 0.83 1.52
CA LEU A 239 5.05 1.87 2.38
C LEU A 239 4.33 1.94 3.74
N ARG A 240 2.99 1.91 3.75
CA ARG A 240 2.23 1.89 5.02
C ARG A 240 2.49 0.61 5.81
N GLY A 241 2.31 -0.55 5.19
CA GLY A 241 2.33 -1.82 5.90
C GLY A 241 3.73 -2.30 6.31
N ASN A 242 4.75 -2.05 5.48
CA ASN A 242 6.09 -2.64 5.66
C ASN A 242 7.12 -1.66 6.21
N PHE A 243 6.85 -0.36 6.15
CA PHE A 243 7.73 0.66 6.72
C PHE A 243 7.06 1.38 7.88
N TYR A 244 5.95 2.08 7.63
CA TYR A 244 5.36 2.98 8.62
C TYR A 244 4.78 2.25 9.84
N VAL A 245 3.98 1.20 9.63
CA VAL A 245 3.35 0.45 10.74
C VAL A 245 4.41 -0.16 11.68
N PRO A 246 5.48 -0.84 11.20
CA PRO A 246 6.55 -1.30 12.06
C PRO A 246 7.28 -0.17 12.81
N LEU A 247 7.59 0.93 12.12
CA LEU A 247 8.27 2.08 12.73
C LEU A 247 7.42 2.74 13.81
N ASP A 248 6.15 3.01 13.51
CA ASP A 248 5.17 3.61 14.43
C ASP A 248 4.95 2.73 15.66
N SER A 249 4.83 1.41 15.48
CA SER A 249 4.72 0.47 16.60
C SER A 249 5.94 0.50 17.52
N ARG A 250 7.16 0.59 16.96
CA ARG A 250 8.39 0.65 17.74
C ARG A 250 8.51 1.97 18.51
N MET A 251 8.18 3.09 17.86
CA MET A 251 8.20 4.40 18.53
C MET A 251 7.18 4.47 19.66
N LYS A 252 5.96 3.95 19.44
CA LYS A 252 4.91 3.90 20.47
C LYS A 252 5.32 3.06 21.69
N ALA A 253 6.03 1.96 21.50
CA ALA A 253 6.53 1.15 22.61
C ALA A 253 7.52 1.93 23.50
N SER A 254 8.20 2.93 22.96
CA SER A 254 9.08 3.86 23.69
C SER A 254 8.39 5.16 24.11
N GLY A 255 7.06 5.27 23.96
CA GLY A 255 6.30 6.48 24.29
C GLY A 255 6.52 7.66 23.32
N LEU A 256 7.13 7.41 22.16
CA LEU A 256 7.45 8.43 21.16
C LEU A 256 6.48 8.38 19.97
N ILE A 257 6.40 9.49 19.25
CA ILE A 257 5.62 9.62 18.02
C ILE A 257 6.61 9.72 16.85
N VAL A 258 6.25 9.09 15.72
CA VAL A 258 7.00 9.28 14.47
C VAL A 258 6.77 10.72 13.97
N ASP A 259 7.82 11.54 14.07
CA ASP A 259 7.89 12.87 13.48
C ASP A 259 8.53 12.84 12.08
N VAL A 260 8.52 13.98 11.39
CA VAL A 260 9.04 14.11 10.01
C VAL A 260 10.53 13.77 9.95
N ALA A 261 11.32 14.22 10.94
CA ALA A 261 12.75 13.99 10.99
C ALA A 261 13.08 12.50 11.14
N THR A 262 12.47 11.82 12.10
CA THR A 262 12.64 10.38 12.33
C THR A 262 12.18 9.57 11.14
N ALA A 263 11.03 9.91 10.55
CA ALA A 263 10.53 9.22 9.37
C ALA A 263 11.51 9.32 8.19
N ASN A 264 12.09 10.51 7.95
CA ASN A 264 13.06 10.70 6.87
C ASN A 264 14.40 10.00 7.13
N ALA A 265 14.88 9.99 8.38
CA ALA A 265 16.11 9.28 8.75
C ALA A 265 15.99 7.76 8.55
N GLU A 266 14.81 7.18 8.82
CA GLU A 266 14.57 5.75 8.72
C GLU A 266 14.14 5.31 7.32
N VAL A 267 13.36 6.11 6.59
CA VAL A 267 12.87 5.74 5.25
C VAL A 267 14.01 5.63 4.25
N GLY A 268 15.05 6.48 4.36
CA GLY A 268 16.23 6.40 3.50
C GLY A 268 16.95 5.05 3.63
N LYS A 269 17.12 4.56 4.86
CA LYS A 269 17.70 3.23 5.13
C LYS A 269 16.83 2.13 4.54
N TRP A 270 15.52 2.18 4.82
CA TRP A 270 14.58 1.18 4.33
C TRP A 270 14.49 1.13 2.79
N LEU A 271 14.54 2.27 2.12
CA LEU A 271 14.55 2.33 0.65
C LEU A 271 15.82 1.69 0.07
N ARG A 272 16.99 2.00 0.64
CA ARG A 272 18.28 1.47 0.19
C ARG A 272 18.40 -0.04 0.43
N ASP A 273 17.97 -0.50 1.60
CA ASP A 273 18.29 -1.86 2.07
C ASP A 273 17.17 -2.87 1.80
N VAL A 274 15.92 -2.41 1.70
CA VAL A 274 14.74 -3.28 1.60
C VAL A 274 13.97 -3.01 0.32
N ALA A 275 13.41 -1.81 0.16
CA ALA A 275 12.39 -1.56 -0.87
C ALA A 275 12.95 -1.64 -2.30
N ASN A 276 14.16 -1.12 -2.54
CA ASN A 276 14.78 -1.14 -3.86
C ASN A 276 15.66 -2.38 -4.12
N ARG A 277 15.95 -3.20 -3.10
CA ARG A 277 16.69 -4.48 -3.26
C ARG A 277 15.78 -5.69 -3.47
N ARG A 278 14.51 -5.59 -3.10
CA ARG A 278 13.54 -6.68 -3.28
C ARG A 278 13.28 -6.96 -4.76
N VAL A 279 13.42 -8.22 -5.16
CA VAL A 279 13.01 -8.69 -6.49
C VAL A 279 11.52 -8.43 -6.70
N HIS A 280 11.22 -7.64 -7.71
CA HIS A 280 9.84 -7.26 -7.99
C HIS A 280 9.18 -8.31 -8.92
N PRO A 281 8.02 -8.90 -8.53
CA PRO A 281 7.46 -10.07 -9.22
C PRO A 281 7.18 -9.91 -10.72
N LEU A 282 6.97 -8.68 -11.18
CA LEU A 282 6.69 -8.42 -12.60
C LEU A 282 7.94 -8.19 -13.43
N THR A 283 8.94 -7.54 -12.84
CA THR A 283 10.16 -7.18 -13.57
C THR A 283 11.22 -8.27 -13.46
N GLY A 284 11.05 -9.26 -12.57
CA GLY A 284 12.02 -10.33 -12.34
C GLY A 284 13.32 -9.90 -11.66
N HIS A 285 13.56 -8.58 -11.55
CA HIS A 285 14.77 -8.00 -11.01
C HIS A 285 14.49 -7.05 -9.83
N ALA A 286 15.53 -6.78 -9.05
CA ALA A 286 15.50 -5.74 -8.03
C ALA A 286 15.47 -4.35 -8.69
N PRO A 287 14.63 -3.41 -8.20
CA PRO A 287 14.56 -2.06 -8.73
C PRO A 287 15.90 -1.33 -8.79
N LYS A 288 16.75 -1.51 -7.76
CA LYS A 288 18.10 -0.94 -7.71
C LYS A 288 18.95 -1.40 -8.89
N THR A 289 18.93 -2.70 -9.19
CA THR A 289 19.71 -3.29 -10.29
C THR A 289 19.29 -2.75 -11.65
N LEU A 290 17.98 -2.72 -11.93
CA LEU A 290 17.46 -2.17 -13.19
C LEU A 290 17.76 -0.66 -13.32
N PHE A 291 17.68 0.06 -12.20
CA PHE A 291 18.00 1.47 -12.18
C PHE A 291 19.47 1.72 -12.50
N GLU A 292 20.39 1.07 -11.77
CA GLU A 292 21.83 1.30 -11.90
C GLU A 292 22.39 0.84 -13.25
N HIS A 293 21.94 -0.30 -13.77
CA HIS A 293 22.50 -0.89 -14.99
C HIS A 293 21.86 -0.40 -16.30
N THR A 294 20.65 0.16 -16.26
CA THR A 294 19.89 0.46 -17.48
C THR A 294 19.29 1.84 -17.44
N GLU A 295 18.48 2.14 -16.41
CA GLU A 295 17.66 3.35 -16.44
C GLU A 295 18.46 4.63 -16.16
N LYS A 296 19.44 4.59 -15.25
CA LYS A 296 20.21 5.77 -14.83
C LYS A 296 20.94 6.44 -15.99
N ALA A 297 21.51 5.65 -16.90
CA ALA A 297 22.22 6.17 -18.07
C ALA A 297 21.30 6.83 -19.12
N LEU A 298 19.98 6.59 -19.05
CA LEU A 298 18.99 7.10 -19.99
C LEU A 298 18.18 8.28 -19.43
N LEU A 299 18.49 8.72 -18.21
CA LEU A 299 17.92 9.93 -17.63
C LEU A 299 18.56 11.17 -18.26
N GLN A 300 17.80 12.26 -18.29
CA GLN A 300 18.31 13.57 -18.67
C GLN A 300 19.30 14.06 -17.61
N PRO A 301 20.34 14.81 -17.99
CA PRO A 301 21.28 15.38 -17.04
C PRO A 301 20.56 16.37 -16.11
N LEU A 302 21.13 16.56 -14.92
CA LEU A 302 20.72 17.66 -14.05
C LEU A 302 21.14 18.99 -14.67
N PRO A 303 20.37 20.08 -14.47
CA PRO A 303 20.77 21.41 -14.93
C PRO A 303 22.05 21.86 -14.22
N ASP A 304 22.89 22.63 -14.93
CA ASP A 304 24.19 23.12 -14.43
C ASP A 304 24.05 24.01 -13.19
N TYR A 305 22.90 24.67 -13.07
CA TYR A 305 22.57 25.51 -11.93
C TYR A 305 21.18 25.16 -11.39
N VAL A 306 21.13 24.71 -10.13
CA VAL A 306 19.90 24.61 -9.37
C VAL A 306 19.94 25.72 -8.31
N PRO A 307 19.00 26.68 -8.30
CA PRO A 307 18.91 27.64 -7.22
C PRO A 307 18.82 26.87 -5.90
N ARG A 308 19.69 27.18 -4.94
CA ARG A 308 19.60 26.56 -3.61
C ARG A 308 18.26 26.93 -3.01
N CYS A 309 17.34 25.97 -2.99
CA CYS A 309 16.13 26.07 -2.18
C CYS A 309 16.61 25.92 -0.74
N GLU A 310 16.81 27.04 -0.04
CA GLU A 310 17.08 26.99 1.39
C GLU A 310 15.96 26.17 2.05
N PRO A 311 16.29 25.26 2.99
CA PRO A 311 15.27 24.53 3.71
C PRO A 311 14.34 25.56 4.33
N ILE A 312 13.05 25.50 3.96
CA ILE A 312 12.01 26.29 4.58
C ILE A 312 12.09 25.97 6.06
N GLN A 313 12.70 26.86 6.83
CA GLN A 313 12.59 26.79 8.28
C GLN A 313 11.10 26.83 8.55
N PRO A 314 10.56 25.93 9.38
CA PRO A 314 9.16 26.06 9.78
C PRO A 314 9.04 27.48 10.30
N THR A 315 8.25 28.30 9.60
CA THR A 315 7.95 29.63 10.06
C THR A 315 7.28 29.40 11.40
N ALA A 316 8.01 29.69 12.48
CA ALA A 316 7.40 29.82 13.78
C ALA A 316 6.16 30.69 13.53
N PRO A 317 4.96 30.27 13.98
CA PRO A 317 3.75 31.02 13.72
C PRO A 317 4.09 32.45 14.08
N SER A 318 4.09 33.36 13.08
CA SER A 318 4.51 34.74 13.31
C SER A 318 3.74 35.13 14.55
N ALA A 319 4.43 35.43 15.65
CA ALA A 319 3.77 35.86 16.86
C ALA A 319 2.84 36.95 16.35
N ARG A 320 1.52 36.69 16.35
CA ARG A 320 0.54 37.65 15.82
C ARG A 320 0.98 38.91 16.49
N GLN A 321 1.52 39.87 15.73
CA GLN A 321 1.77 41.18 16.29
C GLN A 321 0.39 41.53 16.79
N ARG A 322 0.25 41.51 18.12
CA ARG A 322 -0.95 42.00 18.74
C ARG A 322 -0.91 43.43 18.25
N HIS A 323 -1.73 43.73 17.26
CA HIS A 323 -2.02 45.10 16.93
C HIS A 323 -2.57 45.63 18.25
N HIS A 324 -1.69 46.21 19.06
CA HIS A 324 -2.11 47.02 20.17
C HIS A 324 -2.91 48.10 19.50
N SER A 325 -4.23 47.99 19.60
CA SER A 325 -5.10 49.04 19.13
C SER A 325 -4.60 50.30 19.84
N PHE A 326 -4.11 51.27 19.07
CA PHE A 326 -3.76 52.59 19.61
C PHE A 326 -5.02 53.37 20.05
N GLN A 327 -6.20 52.75 19.93
CA GLN A 327 -7.42 53.27 20.49
C GLN A 327 -7.37 53.19 22.01
N HIS A 328 -7.55 54.33 22.65
CA HIS A 328 -7.73 54.38 24.09
C HIS A 328 -9.03 53.64 24.49
N PRO A 329 -9.12 53.11 25.72
CA PRO A 329 -10.37 52.59 26.24
C PRO A 329 -11.49 53.63 26.12
N LEU A 330 -12.74 53.19 25.86
CA LEU A 330 -13.90 54.06 25.71
C LEU A 330 -14.10 55.03 26.90
N SER A 331 -13.64 54.64 28.09
CA SER A 331 -13.66 55.50 29.28
C SER A 331 -12.85 56.80 29.11
N VAL A 332 -11.76 56.78 28.34
CA VAL A 332 -10.94 57.97 28.08
C VAL A 332 -11.70 58.98 27.22
N TYR A 333 -12.41 58.51 26.19
CA TYR A 333 -13.27 59.37 25.37
C TYR A 333 -14.43 59.94 26.18
N GLN A 334 -15.01 59.13 27.08
CA GLN A 334 -16.09 59.56 27.94
C GLN A 334 -15.64 60.63 28.94
N GLN A 335 -14.41 60.52 29.46
CA GLN A 335 -13.80 61.50 30.36
C GLN A 335 -13.55 62.85 29.66
N ILE A 336 -13.02 62.83 28.43
CA ILE A 336 -12.84 64.03 27.61
C ILE A 336 -14.20 64.70 27.31
N LEU A 337 -15.22 63.92 26.98
CA LEU A 337 -16.56 64.45 26.72
C LEU A 337 -17.20 65.08 27.97
N THR A 338 -16.93 64.57 29.17
CA THR A 338 -17.37 65.21 30.42
C THR A 338 -16.56 66.45 30.79
N GLU A 339 -15.26 66.51 30.46
CA GLU A 339 -14.42 67.68 30.73
C GLU A 339 -14.72 68.87 29.81
N VAL A 340 -15.22 68.62 28.59
CA VAL A 340 -15.62 69.68 27.64
C VAL A 340 -17.04 70.23 27.93
N ALA A 341 -17.81 69.54 28.77
CA ALA A 341 -19.17 69.93 29.14
C ALA A 341 -19.28 70.60 30.52
N ALA A 342 -18.16 70.82 31.22
CA ALA A 342 -18.04 71.62 32.43
C ALA A 342 -17.36 72.96 32.10
#